data_AF-A0A3B9H5P7-F1
#
_entry.id   AF-A0A3B9H5P7-F1
#
_cell.length_a   1.000
_cell.length_b   1.000
_cell.length_c   1.000
_cell.angle_alpha   90.00
_cell.angle_beta   90.00
_cell.angle_gamma   90.00
#
_symmetry.space_group_name_H-M   'P 1'
#
loop_
_entity.id
_entity.type
_entity.pdbx_description
1 polymer ?
#
loop_
_entity_poly.entity_id
_entity_poly.type
_entity_poly.pdbx_seq_one_letter_code
_entity_poly.pdbx_strand_id
1 'polypeptide(L)'
;MNSLKLSWKNIKYRPWRSGLAVLLMASGLSIVIVLILTQGQIDEKFRNNLGDIDLVVGAKGSPLQLVLSSVYHIDNPTGNIHQDSCSFVSNHPFVASSIPICIGDNFNTYRIVGTSLDYIEMYGGKLASGKYWEEPMQVVVGANVFEKFPNKLKLGSRITGGHGIGNDLLDEHDHAHESSPYTVVGILEPTGKVLDNLVLCDYRSSWIVHAGHGEEASFDLKTKEEVENKVEPDSLTIVQDTGEITQNVQTVIEDSAEENELEDHGHDHHG
;
A
#
# COMPACT_ATOMS: atom_id res chain seq x y z
N MET A 1 -65.67 6.32 15.17
CA MET A 1 -65.00 5.10 15.72
C MET A 1 -63.50 5.27 15.55
N ASN A 2 -62.71 5.10 16.60
CA ASN A 2 -61.28 5.44 16.54
C ASN A 2 -60.47 4.25 16.00
N SER A 3 -60.23 4.23 14.68
CA SER A 3 -59.60 3.13 13.93
C SER A 3 -58.22 2.74 14.46
N LEU A 4 -57.40 3.73 14.85
CA LEU A 4 -56.09 3.54 15.48
C LEU A 4 -56.18 2.71 16.77
N LYS A 5 -57.22 2.93 17.58
CA LYS A 5 -57.43 2.22 18.85
C LYS A 5 -57.79 0.75 18.60
N LEU A 6 -58.46 0.44 17.50
CA LEU A 6 -58.80 -0.94 17.11
C LEU A 6 -57.57 -1.69 16.58
N SER A 7 -56.75 -1.04 15.74
CA SER A 7 -55.49 -1.61 15.22
C SER A 7 -54.50 -1.93 16.35
N TRP A 8 -54.34 -1.03 17.33
CA TRP A 8 -53.47 -1.27 18.49
C TRP A 8 -53.93 -2.46 19.34
N LYS A 9 -55.25 -2.60 19.53
CA LYS A 9 -55.84 -3.71 20.28
C LYS A 9 -55.64 -5.05 19.55
N ASN A 10 -55.64 -5.04 18.21
CA ASN A 10 -55.38 -6.22 17.39
C ASN A 10 -53.92 -6.70 17.49
N ILE A 11 -52.96 -5.78 17.45
CA ILE A 11 -51.52 -6.09 17.64
C ILE A 11 -51.28 -6.74 19.02
N LYS A 12 -51.88 -6.20 20.10
CA LYS A 12 -51.80 -6.80 21.44
C LYS A 12 -52.52 -8.14 21.57
N TYR A 13 -53.55 -8.41 20.75
CA TYR A 13 -54.34 -9.64 20.82
C TYR A 13 -53.62 -10.83 20.16
N ARG A 14 -52.71 -10.61 19.20
CA ARG A 14 -51.91 -11.65 18.53
C ARG A 14 -50.40 -11.37 18.58
N PRO A 15 -49.80 -11.35 19.78
CA PRO A 15 -48.44 -10.85 20.00
C PRO A 15 -47.38 -11.64 19.21
N TRP A 16 -47.53 -12.96 19.06
CA TRP A 16 -46.56 -13.78 18.32
C TRP A 16 -46.55 -13.49 16.81
N ARG A 17 -47.72 -13.38 16.18
CA ARG A 17 -47.82 -13.11 14.74
C ARG A 17 -47.36 -11.68 14.41
N SER A 18 -47.80 -10.71 15.21
CA SER A 18 -47.35 -9.33 15.06
C SER A 18 -45.86 -9.17 15.35
N GLY A 19 -45.32 -9.87 16.36
CA GLY A 19 -43.90 -9.88 16.67
C GLY A 19 -43.05 -10.46 15.54
N LEU A 20 -43.45 -11.60 14.96
CA LEU A 20 -42.74 -12.20 13.84
C LEU A 20 -42.78 -11.32 12.58
N ALA A 21 -43.90 -10.67 12.31
CA ALA A 21 -44.02 -9.72 11.20
C ALA A 21 -43.12 -8.48 11.39
N VAL A 22 -43.08 -7.94 12.62
CA VAL A 22 -42.17 -6.83 12.95
C VAL A 22 -40.72 -7.27 12.87
N LEU A 23 -40.38 -8.48 13.32
CA LEU A 23 -39.02 -9.02 13.24
C LEU A 23 -38.55 -9.16 11.79
N LEU A 24 -39.40 -9.71 10.91
CA LEU A 24 -39.11 -9.84 9.48
C LEU A 24 -38.95 -8.47 8.80
N MET A 25 -39.80 -7.51 9.14
CA MET A 25 -39.68 -6.15 8.61
C MET A 25 -38.43 -5.45 9.13
N ALA A 26 -38.12 -5.61 10.42
CA ALA A 26 -36.95 -5.04 11.06
C ALA A 26 -35.66 -5.65 10.52
N SER A 27 -35.59 -6.95 10.26
CA SER A 27 -34.41 -7.59 9.67
C SER A 27 -34.16 -7.10 8.25
N GLY A 28 -35.21 -7.00 7.42
CA GLY A 28 -35.10 -6.45 6.07
C GLY A 28 -34.59 -5.00 6.06
N LEU A 29 -35.17 -4.14 6.92
CA LEU A 29 -34.71 -2.76 7.09
C LEU A 29 -33.29 -2.68 7.65
N SER A 30 -32.96 -3.54 8.62
CA SER A 30 -31.65 -3.59 9.25
C SER A 30 -30.55 -3.89 8.24
N ILE A 31 -30.77 -4.85 7.32
CA ILE A 31 -29.78 -5.18 6.29
C ILE A 31 -29.52 -3.97 5.39
N VAL A 32 -30.58 -3.27 4.95
CA VAL A 32 -30.45 -2.07 4.10
C VAL A 32 -29.69 -0.96 4.83
N ILE A 33 -30.03 -0.71 6.11
CA ILE A 33 -29.35 0.32 6.91
C ILE A 33 -27.88 -0.02 7.11
N VAL A 34 -27.57 -1.26 7.49
CA VAL A 34 -26.18 -1.73 7.68
C VAL A 34 -25.39 -1.58 6.38
N LEU A 35 -25.97 -1.93 5.23
CA LEU A 35 -25.32 -1.79 3.94
C LEU A 35 -24.96 -0.33 3.63
N ILE A 36 -25.91 0.60 3.80
CA ILE A 36 -25.69 2.04 3.54
C ILE A 36 -24.64 2.61 4.49
N LEU A 37 -24.70 2.25 5.78
CA LEU A 37 -23.71 2.71 6.77
C LEU A 37 -22.31 2.17 6.46
N THR A 38 -22.22 0.90 6.07
CA THR A 38 -20.94 0.26 5.73
C THR A 38 -20.33 0.92 4.50
N GLN A 39 -21.12 1.19 3.46
CA GLN A 39 -20.66 1.88 2.26
C GLN A 39 -20.10 3.27 2.61
N GLY A 40 -20.85 4.08 3.38
CA GLY A 40 -20.39 5.40 3.79
C GLY A 40 -19.11 5.37 4.63
N GLN A 41 -18.99 4.38 5.53
CA GLN A 41 -17.77 4.20 6.33
C GLN A 41 -16.56 3.78 5.49
N ILE A 42 -16.76 2.92 4.50
CA ILE A 42 -15.70 2.52 3.56
C ILE A 42 -15.24 3.76 2.79
N ASP A 43 -16.15 4.49 2.17
CA ASP A 43 -15.82 5.69 1.38
C ASP A 43 -15.07 6.74 2.21
N GLU A 44 -15.52 6.97 3.45
CA GLU A 44 -14.86 7.91 4.37
C GLU A 44 -13.45 7.44 4.76
N LYS A 45 -13.26 6.15 5.05
CA LYS A 45 -11.94 5.60 5.35
C LYS A 45 -10.99 5.70 4.17
N PHE A 46 -11.45 5.39 2.96
CA PHE A 46 -10.65 5.54 1.75
C PHE A 46 -10.25 7.01 1.55
N ARG A 47 -11.20 7.94 1.69
CA ARG A 47 -10.93 9.38 1.55
C ARG A 47 -9.96 9.92 2.61
N ASN A 48 -10.09 9.50 3.86
CA ASN A 48 -9.22 9.95 4.95
C ASN A 48 -7.80 9.37 4.83
N ASN A 49 -7.63 8.22 4.18
CA ASN A 49 -6.34 7.57 3.96
C ASN A 49 -5.62 8.04 2.69
N LEU A 50 -6.30 8.70 1.74
CA LEU A 50 -5.65 9.25 0.56
C LEU A 50 -4.68 10.39 0.90
N GLY A 51 -4.90 11.09 2.02
CA GLY A 51 -4.11 12.28 2.36
C GLY A 51 -4.14 13.34 1.26
N ASP A 52 -3.20 14.29 1.32
CA ASP A 52 -2.98 15.29 0.27
C ASP A 52 -1.98 14.73 -0.77
N ILE A 53 -2.30 13.58 -1.38
CA ILE A 53 -1.45 12.91 -2.38
C ILE A 53 -1.99 13.17 -3.78
N ASP A 54 -1.24 13.93 -4.58
CA ASP A 54 -1.58 14.23 -5.97
C ASP A 54 -1.07 13.17 -6.97
N LEU A 55 0.11 12.59 -6.69
CA LEU A 55 0.79 11.67 -7.59
C LEU A 55 1.59 10.61 -6.82
N VAL A 56 1.44 9.36 -7.25
CA VAL A 56 2.27 8.24 -6.78
C VAL A 56 3.21 7.81 -7.91
N VAL A 57 4.50 7.76 -7.60
CA VAL A 57 5.55 7.33 -8.54
C VAL A 57 6.20 6.06 -7.99
N GLY A 58 6.35 5.04 -8.84
CA GLY A 58 6.94 3.76 -8.45
C GLY A 58 7.45 2.95 -9.62
N ALA A 59 7.95 1.75 -9.32
CA ALA A 59 8.48 0.83 -10.33
C ALA A 59 7.39 0.35 -11.29
N LYS A 60 7.83 -0.12 -12.47
CA LYS A 60 6.93 -0.63 -13.52
C LYS A 60 6.06 -1.77 -12.97
N GLY A 61 4.75 -1.62 -13.09
CA GLY A 61 3.77 -2.58 -12.59
C GLY A 61 2.35 -2.09 -12.82
N SER A 62 1.38 -2.68 -12.13
CA SER A 62 -0.01 -2.23 -12.17
C SER A 62 -0.17 -0.91 -11.40
N PRO A 63 -0.75 0.15 -12.00
CA PRO A 63 -1.04 1.40 -11.28
C PRO A 63 -1.90 1.21 -10.05
N LEU A 64 -2.86 0.28 -10.11
CA LEU A 64 -3.71 -0.06 -8.98
C LEU A 64 -2.90 -0.68 -7.84
N GLN A 65 -1.99 -1.61 -8.16
CA GLN A 65 -1.11 -2.24 -7.18
C GLN A 65 -0.18 -1.21 -6.53
N LEU A 66 0.35 -0.27 -7.31
CA LEU A 66 1.20 0.81 -6.80
C LEU A 66 0.44 1.66 -5.76
N VAL A 67 -0.81 2.04 -6.04
CA VAL A 67 -1.64 2.82 -5.10
C VAL A 67 -2.03 1.98 -3.87
N LEU A 68 -2.46 0.72 -4.06
CA LEU A 68 -2.83 -0.16 -2.95
C LEU A 68 -1.66 -0.49 -2.02
N SER A 69 -0.45 -0.61 -2.55
CA SER A 69 0.75 -0.89 -1.76
C SER A 69 1.27 0.36 -1.06
N SER A 70 1.40 1.50 -1.74
CA SER A 70 2.05 2.70 -1.19
C SER A 70 1.14 3.58 -0.32
N VAL A 71 -0.14 3.73 -0.68
CA VAL A 71 -1.08 4.60 0.04
C VAL A 71 -1.86 3.81 1.08
N TYR A 72 -2.42 2.66 0.67
CA TYR A 72 -3.30 1.87 1.54
C TYR A 72 -2.59 0.76 2.31
N HIS A 73 -1.35 0.41 1.94
CA HIS A 73 -0.57 -0.65 2.59
C HIS A 73 -1.26 -2.03 2.57
N ILE A 74 -2.05 -2.32 1.53
CA ILE A 74 -2.81 -3.57 1.38
C ILE A 74 -2.09 -4.57 0.46
N ASP A 75 -1.39 -4.10 -0.57
CA ASP A 75 -0.79 -4.96 -1.61
C ASP A 75 0.75 -4.97 -1.57
N ASN A 76 1.38 -5.91 -2.27
CA ASN A 76 2.83 -6.01 -2.38
C ASN A 76 3.41 -4.89 -3.26
N PRO A 77 4.60 -4.35 -2.94
CA PRO A 77 5.25 -3.33 -3.76
C PRO A 77 5.53 -3.84 -5.18
N THR A 78 5.42 -2.97 -6.18
CA THR A 78 5.66 -3.31 -7.60
C THR A 78 7.15 -3.43 -7.95
N GLY A 79 8.04 -3.09 -7.01
CA GLY A 79 9.49 -3.10 -7.17
C GLY A 79 10.14 -1.82 -6.65
N ASN A 80 11.46 -1.74 -6.76
CA ASN A 80 12.24 -0.59 -6.32
C ASN A 80 12.49 0.41 -7.45
N ILE A 81 12.55 1.69 -7.10
CA ILE A 81 12.97 2.78 -8.00
C ILE A 81 14.41 3.17 -7.70
N HIS A 82 15.16 3.52 -8.75
CA HIS A 82 16.54 3.95 -8.61
C HIS A 82 16.61 5.32 -7.91
N GLN A 83 17.65 5.55 -7.10
CA GLN A 83 17.81 6.79 -6.34
C GLN A 83 17.90 8.03 -7.26
N ASP A 84 18.48 7.89 -8.45
CA ASP A 84 18.55 8.97 -9.44
C ASP A 84 17.15 9.38 -9.92
N SER A 85 16.25 8.42 -10.12
CA SER A 85 14.86 8.69 -10.48
C SER A 85 14.11 9.41 -9.37
N CYS A 86 14.31 9.01 -8.10
CA CYS A 86 13.76 9.74 -6.96
C CYS A 86 14.25 11.18 -6.95
N SER A 87 15.56 11.38 -7.12
CA SER A 87 16.20 12.70 -7.11
C SER A 87 15.72 13.57 -8.27
N PHE A 88 15.49 12.99 -9.44
CA PHE A 88 14.93 13.68 -10.60
C PHE A 88 13.52 14.21 -10.30
N VAL A 89 12.64 13.38 -9.73
CA VAL A 89 11.26 13.76 -9.38
C VAL A 89 11.26 14.82 -8.29
N SER A 90 12.00 14.60 -7.19
CA SER A 90 12.06 15.54 -6.07
C SER A 90 12.59 16.92 -6.44
N ASN A 91 13.49 17.01 -7.42
CA ASN A 91 14.06 18.29 -7.88
C ASN A 91 13.30 18.92 -9.07
N HIS A 92 12.20 18.31 -9.52
CA HIS A 92 11.45 18.83 -10.66
C HIS A 92 10.70 20.13 -10.29
N PRO A 93 10.72 21.20 -11.12
CA PRO A 93 10.16 22.51 -10.76
C PRO A 93 8.64 22.53 -10.51
N PHE A 94 7.91 21.51 -10.94
CA PHE A 94 6.47 21.35 -10.67
C PHE A 94 6.16 20.50 -9.43
N VAL A 95 7.17 20.02 -8.71
CA VAL A 95 7.00 19.22 -7.49
C VAL A 95 7.23 20.12 -6.29
N ALA A 96 6.15 20.39 -5.54
CA ALA A 96 6.21 21.23 -4.34
C ALA A 96 6.79 20.48 -3.13
N SER A 97 6.46 19.20 -3.00
CA SER A 97 6.95 18.30 -1.96
C SER A 97 6.98 16.86 -2.48
N SER A 98 7.91 16.06 -1.97
CA SER A 98 8.02 14.65 -2.29
C SER A 98 8.40 13.87 -1.03
N ILE A 99 7.67 12.80 -0.75
CA ILE A 99 7.89 11.98 0.43
C ILE A 99 8.35 10.59 -0.03
N PRO A 100 9.55 10.12 0.35
CA PRO A 100 9.98 8.77 0.02
C PRO A 100 9.20 7.74 0.83
N ILE A 101 8.89 6.60 0.20
CA ILE A 101 8.24 5.45 0.84
C ILE A 101 9.05 4.20 0.48
N CYS A 102 9.45 3.45 1.50
CA CYS A 102 10.10 2.14 1.40
C CYS A 102 9.28 1.13 2.20
N ILE A 103 8.92 0.01 1.58
CA ILE A 103 8.04 -1.01 2.16
C ILE A 103 8.65 -2.38 1.90
N GLY A 104 8.70 -3.24 2.92
CA GLY A 104 9.24 -4.60 2.78
C GLY A 104 9.15 -5.43 4.07
N ASP A 105 9.37 -4.77 5.20
CA ASP A 105 9.35 -5.42 6.52
C ASP A 105 7.99 -5.31 7.20
N ASN A 106 7.71 -6.28 8.07
CA ASN A 106 6.53 -6.31 8.93
C ASN A 106 6.90 -6.65 10.38
N PHE A 107 6.17 -6.08 11.33
CA PHE A 107 6.10 -6.48 12.73
C PHE A 107 4.74 -7.14 13.00
N ASN A 108 4.72 -8.46 13.12
CA ASN A 108 3.52 -9.23 13.50
C ASN A 108 2.26 -8.82 12.73
N THR A 109 2.35 -8.78 11.39
CA THR A 109 1.35 -8.33 10.38
C THR A 109 1.23 -6.81 10.13
N TYR A 110 1.88 -5.97 10.93
CA TYR A 110 1.90 -4.52 10.73
C TYR A 110 3.11 -4.09 9.91
N ARG A 111 2.91 -3.29 8.86
CA ARG A 111 4.02 -2.86 8.01
C ARG A 111 4.99 -1.94 8.75
N ILE A 112 6.27 -2.20 8.56
CA ILE A 112 7.33 -1.26 8.87
C ILE A 112 7.60 -0.46 7.59
N VAL A 113 7.33 0.84 7.64
CA VAL A 113 7.41 1.75 6.49
C VAL A 113 8.55 2.73 6.72
N GLY A 114 9.54 2.67 5.83
CA GLY A 114 10.62 3.64 5.78
C GLY A 114 10.18 4.89 5.04
N THR A 115 10.24 6.05 5.69
CA THR A 115 9.78 7.33 5.11
C THR A 115 10.49 8.53 5.76
N SER A 116 10.05 9.76 5.45
CA SER A 116 10.48 11.00 6.12
C SER A 116 9.44 11.46 7.15
N LEU A 117 9.82 12.40 8.01
CA LEU A 117 8.90 12.95 9.03
C LEU A 117 7.71 13.68 8.39
N ASP A 118 7.88 14.18 7.16
CA ASP A 118 6.83 14.84 6.39
C ASP A 118 5.63 13.91 6.17
N TYR A 119 5.82 12.58 6.15
CA TYR A 119 4.73 11.61 6.07
C TYR A 119 3.82 11.66 7.29
N ILE A 120 4.41 11.78 8.49
CA ILE A 120 3.64 11.93 9.73
C ILE A 120 2.88 13.24 9.71
N GLU A 121 3.54 14.33 9.29
CA GLU A 121 2.93 15.66 9.21
C GLU A 121 1.77 15.71 8.20
N MET A 122 1.93 15.14 7.01
CA MET A 122 0.89 15.06 5.97
C MET A 122 -0.39 14.41 6.49
N TYR A 123 -0.28 13.38 7.32
CA TYR A 123 -1.43 12.73 7.94
C TYR A 123 -1.89 13.38 9.25
N GLY A 124 -1.19 14.39 9.76
CA GLY A 124 -1.52 15.11 10.99
C GLY A 124 -1.17 14.33 12.27
N GLY A 125 -0.19 13.42 12.19
CA GLY A 125 0.26 12.62 13.33
C GLY A 125 0.95 13.48 14.39
N LYS A 126 0.68 13.16 15.66
CA LYS A 126 1.29 13.79 16.83
C LYS A 126 1.83 12.73 17.76
N LEU A 127 2.89 13.04 18.50
CA LEU A 127 3.44 12.12 19.49
C LEU A 127 2.57 12.12 20.75
N ALA A 128 2.10 10.93 21.13
CA ALA A 128 1.54 10.68 22.46
C ALA A 128 2.66 10.57 23.51
N SER A 129 3.80 9.97 23.13
CA SER A 129 4.97 9.85 23.99
C SER A 129 6.27 9.63 23.21
N GLY A 130 7.40 9.93 23.84
CA GLY A 130 8.72 9.76 23.25
C GLY A 130 9.08 10.90 22.30
N LYS A 131 9.80 10.56 21.22
CA LYS A 131 10.27 11.50 20.20
C LYS A 131 10.15 10.90 18.80
N TYR A 132 10.27 11.74 17.78
CA TYR A 132 10.47 11.30 16.42
C TYR A 132 11.85 10.64 16.24
N TRP A 133 12.03 9.88 15.16
CA TRP A 133 13.36 9.35 14.84
C TRP A 133 14.32 10.47 14.46
N GLU A 134 15.55 10.37 14.97
CA GLU A 134 16.67 11.26 14.63
C GLU A 134 17.74 10.51 13.82
N GLU A 135 17.81 9.19 14.00
CA GLU A 135 18.78 8.31 13.36
C GLU A 135 18.09 7.10 12.70
N PRO A 136 18.71 6.48 11.69
CA PRO A 136 18.23 5.21 11.15
C PRO A 136 18.10 4.13 12.23
N MET A 137 17.26 3.12 11.98
CA MET A 137 16.93 2.03 12.91
C MET A 137 16.16 2.47 14.16
N GLN A 138 15.63 3.69 14.18
CA GLN A 138 14.63 4.13 15.16
C GLN A 138 13.24 4.06 14.55
N VAL A 139 12.25 3.64 15.35
CA VAL A 139 10.85 3.55 14.90
C VAL A 139 9.90 4.35 15.78
N VAL A 140 8.90 4.92 15.12
CA VAL A 140 7.72 5.54 15.73
C VAL A 140 6.51 4.65 15.44
N VAL A 141 5.76 4.32 16.47
CA VAL A 141 4.70 3.31 16.40
C VAL A 141 3.32 3.99 16.35
N GLY A 142 2.47 3.56 15.41
CA GLY A 142 1.08 3.98 15.33
C GLY A 142 0.23 3.53 16.52
N ALA A 143 -0.82 4.29 16.84
CA ALA A 143 -1.63 4.10 18.04
C ALA A 143 -2.23 2.68 18.15
N ASN A 144 -2.86 2.17 17.09
CA ASN A 144 -3.50 0.85 17.12
C ASN A 144 -2.46 -0.28 17.24
N VAL A 145 -1.28 -0.12 16.64
CA VAL A 145 -0.19 -1.09 16.76
C VAL A 145 0.29 -1.17 18.20
N PHE A 146 0.48 -0.01 18.84
CA PHE A 146 0.88 0.06 20.25
C PHE A 146 -0.18 -0.54 21.19
N GLU A 147 -1.46 -0.23 20.97
CA GLU A 147 -2.57 -0.78 21.78
C GLU A 147 -2.65 -2.31 21.73
N LYS A 148 -2.33 -2.92 20.58
CA LYS A 148 -2.32 -4.39 20.45
C LYS A 148 -1.10 -5.05 21.10
N PHE A 149 0.06 -4.38 21.11
CA PHE A 149 1.31 -4.94 21.64
C PHE A 149 2.02 -4.03 22.67
N PRO A 150 1.33 -3.58 23.73
CA PRO A 150 1.85 -2.56 24.65
C PRO A 150 3.05 -3.06 25.47
N ASN A 151 3.22 -4.38 25.60
CA ASN A 151 4.35 -4.97 26.31
C ASN A 151 5.61 -5.11 25.44
N LYS A 152 5.46 -5.21 24.11
CA LYS A 152 6.57 -5.39 23.16
C LYS A 152 7.04 -4.07 22.55
N LEU A 153 6.17 -3.07 22.49
CA LEU A 153 6.41 -1.78 21.80
C LEU A 153 6.59 -0.61 22.78
N LYS A 154 7.20 -0.85 23.94
CA LYS A 154 7.49 0.24 24.88
C LYS A 154 8.63 1.10 24.33
N LEU A 155 8.70 2.35 24.78
CA LEU A 155 9.84 3.21 24.48
C LEU A 155 11.14 2.53 24.96
N GLY A 156 12.14 2.50 24.07
CA GLY A 156 13.42 1.81 24.27
C GLY A 156 13.40 0.31 23.96
N SER A 157 12.24 -0.29 23.68
CA SER A 157 12.17 -1.69 23.24
C SER A 157 12.80 -1.87 21.87
N ARG A 158 13.37 -3.05 21.65
CA ARG A 158 13.92 -3.49 20.37
C ARG A 158 12.99 -4.47 19.68
N ILE A 159 12.74 -4.26 18.39
CA ILE A 159 11.94 -5.12 17.55
C ILE A 159 12.70 -5.47 16.27
N THR A 160 12.43 -6.63 15.70
CA THR A 160 12.96 -7.06 14.41
C THR A 160 11.84 -7.06 13.39
N GLY A 161 12.16 -6.66 12.16
CA GLY A 161 11.29 -6.82 11.01
C GLY A 161 11.46 -8.21 10.40
N GLY A 162 10.40 -8.76 9.82
CA GLY A 162 10.47 -9.93 8.95
C GLY A 162 9.80 -9.67 7.61
N HIS A 163 10.17 -10.44 6.60
CA HIS A 163 9.51 -10.40 5.29
C HIS A 163 8.18 -11.17 5.32
N GLY A 164 7.15 -10.61 4.69
CA GLY A 164 5.86 -11.30 4.47
C GLY A 164 4.65 -10.57 5.06
N ILE A 165 3.57 -10.56 4.28
CA ILE A 165 2.26 -10.03 4.66
C ILE A 165 1.31 -11.21 4.79
N GLY A 166 0.97 -11.60 6.02
CA GLY A 166 0.03 -12.69 6.28
C GLY A 166 0.51 -13.67 7.34
N ASN A 167 -0.39 -14.56 7.77
CA ASN A 167 -0.21 -15.57 8.81
C ASN A 167 0.78 -16.70 8.44
N ASP A 168 1.63 -16.54 7.43
CA ASP A 168 2.71 -17.50 7.10
C ASP A 168 3.88 -17.46 8.11
N LEU A 169 3.66 -16.83 9.27
CA LEU A 169 4.57 -16.80 10.42
C LEU A 169 4.64 -18.13 11.20
N LEU A 170 4.16 -19.25 10.64
CA LEU A 170 4.36 -20.57 11.26
C LEU A 170 5.76 -21.12 11.03
N ASP A 171 6.53 -20.56 10.08
CA ASP A 171 7.93 -20.90 9.87
C ASP A 171 8.84 -19.79 10.43
N GLU A 172 9.00 -19.82 11.75
CA GLU A 172 9.74 -18.87 12.60
C GLU A 172 11.28 -18.92 12.38
N HIS A 173 11.78 -19.26 11.18
CA HIS A 173 13.22 -19.57 11.01
C HIS A 173 13.97 -18.94 9.83
N ASP A 174 13.36 -18.34 8.80
CA ASP A 174 14.16 -18.06 7.57
C ASP A 174 14.34 -16.59 7.17
N HIS A 175 13.51 -15.63 7.62
CA HIS A 175 13.55 -14.26 7.06
C HIS A 175 13.37 -13.12 8.07
N ALA A 176 13.62 -13.36 9.36
CA ALA A 176 13.68 -12.28 10.34
C ALA A 176 15.04 -11.58 10.28
N HIS A 177 15.05 -10.25 10.19
CA HIS A 177 16.27 -9.44 10.24
C HIS A 177 16.79 -9.36 11.68
N GLU A 178 17.20 -10.48 12.25
CA GLU A 178 17.71 -10.57 13.62
C GLU A 178 18.99 -9.75 13.82
N SER A 179 19.73 -9.48 12.74
CA SER A 179 21.02 -8.76 12.79
C SER A 179 20.88 -7.24 12.99
N SER A 180 19.71 -6.65 12.74
CA SER A 180 19.49 -5.20 12.77
C SER A 180 18.16 -4.84 13.45
N PRO A 181 18.07 -4.87 14.80
CA PRO A 181 16.84 -4.53 15.49
C PRO A 181 16.55 -3.02 15.44
N TYR A 182 15.31 -2.68 15.13
CA TYR A 182 14.77 -1.34 15.29
C TYR A 182 14.54 -1.00 16.76
N THR A 183 14.77 0.25 17.16
CA THR A 183 14.52 0.75 18.51
C THR A 183 13.30 1.65 18.54
N VAL A 184 12.32 1.33 19.39
CA VAL A 184 11.11 2.14 19.54
C VAL A 184 11.43 3.44 20.28
N VAL A 185 11.25 4.59 19.63
CA VAL A 185 11.58 5.92 20.20
C VAL A 185 10.37 6.82 20.38
N GLY A 186 9.24 6.50 19.73
CA GLY A 186 8.02 7.30 19.82
C GLY A 186 6.76 6.49 19.60
N ILE A 187 5.65 6.99 20.14
CA ILE A 187 4.31 6.43 19.96
C ILE A 187 3.39 7.59 19.57
N LEU A 188 2.60 7.39 18.51
CA LEU A 188 1.67 8.40 18.01
C LEU A 188 0.34 8.40 18.77
N GLU A 189 -0.30 9.56 18.82
CA GLU A 189 -1.73 9.70 19.15
C GLU A 189 -2.59 9.09 18.03
N PRO A 190 -3.80 8.57 18.36
CA PRO A 190 -4.71 8.05 17.35
C PRO A 190 -5.16 9.15 16.38
N THR A 191 -4.99 8.91 15.09
CA THR A 191 -5.34 9.84 14.00
C THR A 191 -6.62 9.43 13.27
N GLY A 192 -7.05 8.18 13.40
CA GLY A 192 -8.12 7.58 12.61
C GLY A 192 -7.74 7.28 11.15
N LYS A 193 -6.45 7.43 10.81
CA LYS A 193 -5.91 7.26 9.46
C LYS A 193 -4.92 6.09 9.40
N VAL A 194 -4.29 5.90 8.24
CA VAL A 194 -3.35 4.81 7.98
C VAL A 194 -2.19 4.76 8.98
N LEU A 195 -1.71 5.91 9.47
CA LEU A 195 -0.61 6.00 10.46
C LEU A 195 -0.85 5.13 11.70
N ASP A 196 -2.09 4.99 12.15
CA ASP A 196 -2.41 4.25 13.37
C ASP A 196 -2.07 2.76 13.26
N ASN A 197 -1.99 2.24 12.04
CA ASN A 197 -1.72 0.84 11.72
C ASN A 197 -0.34 0.65 11.08
N LEU A 198 0.60 1.58 11.27
CA LEU A 198 1.96 1.47 10.74
C LEU A 198 3.00 1.55 11.85
N VAL A 199 4.16 0.96 11.58
CA VAL A 199 5.41 1.25 12.28
C VAL A 199 6.27 2.05 11.31
N LEU A 200 6.69 3.25 11.69
CA LEU A 200 7.36 4.20 10.80
C LEU A 200 8.82 4.30 11.19
N CYS A 201 9.71 4.31 10.22
CA CYS A 201 11.13 4.57 10.43
C CYS A 201 11.67 5.51 9.35
N ASP A 202 12.91 5.94 9.54
CA ASP A 202 13.64 6.61 8.47
C ASP A 202 13.82 5.68 7.27
N TYR A 203 13.57 6.17 6.05
CA TYR A 203 13.73 5.39 4.80
C TYR A 203 15.13 4.77 4.65
N ARG A 204 16.18 5.39 5.22
CA ARG A 204 17.55 4.85 5.22
C ARG A 204 17.66 3.55 6.03
N SER A 205 16.77 3.33 7.00
CA SER A 205 16.74 2.10 7.80
C SER A 205 16.43 0.89 6.91
N SER A 206 15.51 1.03 5.96
CA SER A 206 15.20 -0.03 5.00
C SER A 206 16.44 -0.40 4.17
N TRP A 207 17.26 0.57 3.78
CA TRP A 207 18.50 0.28 3.06
C TRP A 207 19.53 -0.44 3.94
N ILE A 208 19.66 -0.07 5.21
CA ILE A 208 20.59 -0.73 6.15
C ILE A 208 20.22 -2.21 6.31
N VAL A 209 18.93 -2.49 6.48
CA VAL A 209 18.42 -3.85 6.64
C VAL A 209 18.62 -4.69 5.38
N HIS A 210 18.45 -4.11 4.19
CA HIS A 210 18.58 -4.83 2.92
C HIS A 210 19.97 -4.79 2.27
N ALA A 211 20.94 -4.06 2.84
CA ALA A 211 22.30 -3.94 2.30
C ALA A 211 23.08 -5.28 2.27
N GLY A 212 22.65 -6.29 3.03
CA GLY A 212 23.30 -7.60 3.13
C GLY A 212 22.73 -8.70 2.22
N HIS A 213 21.66 -8.44 1.44
CA HIS A 213 20.87 -9.49 0.77
C HIS A 213 20.84 -9.41 -0.77
N GLY A 214 21.67 -8.61 -1.42
CA GLY A 214 21.59 -8.37 -2.87
C GLY A 214 22.46 -9.27 -3.75
N GLU A 215 21.90 -10.35 -4.31
CA GLU A 215 22.18 -10.75 -5.72
C GLU A 215 21.17 -10.12 -6.71
N GLU A 216 20.10 -9.47 -6.23
CA GLU A 216 19.16 -8.72 -7.08
C GLU A 216 19.21 -7.19 -6.88
N ALA A 217 20.07 -6.70 -5.98
CA ALA A 217 20.43 -5.29 -5.93
C ALA A 217 21.54 -5.03 -6.97
N SER A 218 21.18 -5.00 -8.26
CA SER A 218 22.11 -4.52 -9.27
C SER A 218 22.28 -3.00 -9.12
N PHE A 219 23.23 -2.62 -8.26
CA PHE A 219 23.82 -1.29 -8.31
C PHE A 219 25.23 -1.44 -8.87
N ASP A 220 25.34 -1.19 -10.17
CA ASP A 220 26.61 -0.95 -10.84
C ASP A 220 27.09 0.43 -10.38
N LEU A 221 27.92 0.46 -9.33
CA LEU A 221 28.67 1.65 -8.96
C LEU A 221 29.72 1.90 -10.04
N LYS A 222 29.32 2.48 -11.17
CA LYS A 222 30.28 3.05 -12.10
C LYS A 222 30.93 4.25 -11.41
N THR A 223 32.14 4.05 -10.91
CA THR A 223 33.04 5.11 -10.50
C THR A 223 33.17 6.13 -11.63
N LYS A 224 33.31 7.40 -11.26
CA LYS A 224 33.39 8.56 -12.17
C LYS A 224 34.40 8.36 -13.34
N GLU A 225 35.44 7.56 -13.15
CA GLU A 225 36.44 7.20 -14.18
C GLU A 225 35.91 6.32 -15.32
N GLU A 226 34.80 5.61 -15.15
CA GLU A 226 34.27 4.69 -16.17
C GLU A 226 33.28 5.35 -17.14
N VAL A 227 32.73 6.51 -16.76
CA VAL A 227 31.89 7.35 -17.64
C VAL A 227 32.77 8.25 -18.53
N GLU A 228 33.95 8.63 -18.05
CA GLU A 228 34.84 9.57 -18.76
C GLU A 228 35.68 8.90 -19.86
N ASN A 229 35.87 7.57 -19.80
CA ASN A 229 36.68 6.81 -20.76
C ASN A 229 35.90 6.11 -21.89
N LYS A 230 34.60 6.41 -22.08
CA LYS A 230 33.77 5.78 -23.13
C LYS A 230 33.15 6.75 -24.14
N VAL A 231 33.64 7.98 -24.21
CA VAL A 231 33.30 8.90 -25.31
C VAL A 231 34.50 9.00 -26.26
N GLU A 232 34.58 8.08 -27.22
CA GLU A 232 35.27 8.41 -28.47
C GLU A 232 34.39 9.39 -29.26
N PRO A 233 34.95 10.49 -29.79
CA PRO A 233 34.19 11.46 -30.55
C PRO A 233 34.12 10.98 -32.01
N ASP A 234 33.02 10.37 -32.43
CA ASP A 234 32.74 10.37 -33.86
C ASP A 234 31.25 10.39 -34.23
N SER A 235 30.93 11.32 -35.13
CA SER A 235 29.68 11.51 -35.88
C SER A 235 28.39 11.92 -35.12
N LEU A 236 28.33 13.21 -34.78
CA LEU A 236 27.08 13.97 -34.79
C LEU A 236 26.46 13.90 -36.21
N THR A 237 25.37 13.17 -36.38
CA THR A 237 24.48 13.34 -37.55
C THR A 237 23.21 14.04 -37.07
N ILE A 238 23.21 15.38 -37.21
CA ILE A 238 21.98 16.17 -37.12
C ILE A 238 21.24 15.96 -38.44
N VAL A 239 20.09 15.28 -38.39
CA VAL A 239 19.11 15.32 -39.49
C VAL A 239 18.03 16.30 -39.09
N GLN A 240 18.17 17.55 -39.55
CA GLN A 240 17.03 18.42 -39.81
C GLN A 240 16.58 18.12 -41.24
N ASP A 241 15.36 17.62 -41.42
CA ASP A 241 14.59 18.00 -42.61
C ASP A 241 13.09 18.10 -42.30
N THR A 242 12.56 19.14 -42.91
CA THR A 242 11.25 19.75 -42.95
C THR A 242 10.24 18.97 -43.80
N GLY A 243 8.94 19.04 -43.44
CA GLY A 243 7.85 19.00 -44.43
C GLY A 243 6.88 17.81 -44.37
N GLU A 244 5.59 18.18 -44.29
CA GLU A 244 4.39 17.50 -44.81
C GLU A 244 3.77 16.27 -44.09
N ILE A 245 2.72 16.58 -43.31
CA ILE A 245 1.35 16.05 -43.36
C ILE A 245 1.14 14.76 -44.17
N THR A 246 0.72 13.68 -43.51
CA THR A 246 -0.54 12.96 -43.84
C THR A 246 -0.94 11.94 -42.77
N GLN A 247 -2.25 11.71 -42.74
CA GLN A 247 -3.05 10.95 -41.79
C GLN A 247 -2.66 9.47 -41.68
N ASN A 248 -2.79 8.87 -40.49
CA ASN A 248 -3.68 7.73 -40.29
C ASN A 248 -3.81 7.37 -38.81
N VAL A 249 -5.00 7.69 -38.27
CA VAL A 249 -5.57 7.07 -37.07
C VAL A 249 -6.18 5.75 -37.52
N GLN A 250 -5.77 4.62 -36.94
CA GLN A 250 -6.53 3.38 -37.03
C GLN A 250 -6.66 2.78 -35.62
N THR A 251 -7.81 3.07 -35.01
CA THR A 251 -8.44 2.30 -33.95
C THR A 251 -8.77 0.89 -34.45
N VAL A 252 -8.53 -0.15 -33.64
CA VAL A 252 -9.12 -1.47 -33.85
C VAL A 252 -9.76 -1.93 -32.53
N ILE A 253 -11.09 -1.98 -32.53
CA ILE A 253 -11.96 -2.66 -31.57
C ILE A 253 -12.83 -3.64 -32.38
N GLU A 254 -13.01 -4.84 -31.83
CA GLU A 254 -13.99 -5.91 -32.17
C GLU A 254 -13.84 -6.53 -33.58
N ASP A 255 -14.09 -7.81 -33.85
CA ASP A 255 -14.97 -8.83 -33.27
C ASP A 255 -14.49 -10.19 -33.83
N SER A 256 -14.54 -11.34 -33.15
CA SER A 256 -15.53 -12.44 -33.33
C SER A 256 -14.73 -13.76 -33.30
N ALA A 257 -14.90 -14.63 -32.29
CA ALA A 257 -15.93 -15.66 -32.15
C ALA A 257 -15.77 -16.85 -33.14
N GLU A 258 -15.45 -17.99 -32.51
CA GLU A 258 -15.87 -19.36 -32.82
C GLU A 258 -15.23 -20.20 -33.96
N GLU A 259 -15.02 -21.47 -33.56
CA GLU A 259 -14.97 -22.71 -34.34
C GLU A 259 -13.79 -22.96 -35.30
N ASN A 260 -12.91 -23.90 -34.91
CA ASN A 260 -13.01 -25.24 -35.49
C ASN A 260 -12.23 -26.30 -34.71
N GLU A 261 -12.93 -27.40 -34.52
CA GLU A 261 -12.55 -28.68 -33.96
C GLU A 261 -11.59 -29.49 -34.88
N LEU A 262 -10.85 -30.40 -34.23
CA LEU A 262 -10.44 -31.75 -34.69
C LEU A 262 -9.39 -31.90 -35.82
N GLU A 263 -8.25 -32.50 -35.46
CA GLU A 263 -7.64 -33.70 -36.07
C GLU A 263 -6.37 -34.04 -35.25
N ASP A 264 -6.46 -34.96 -34.29
CA ASP A 264 -6.01 -36.37 -34.39
C ASP A 264 -4.73 -36.58 -35.21
N HIS A 265 -3.64 -36.94 -34.53
CA HIS A 265 -2.89 -38.18 -34.80
C HIS A 265 -1.82 -38.40 -33.71
N GLY A 266 -1.99 -39.48 -32.97
CA GLY A 266 -0.96 -40.01 -32.09
C GLY A 266 0.23 -40.60 -32.86
N HIS A 267 1.36 -40.72 -32.17
CA HIS A 267 2.19 -41.90 -32.29
C HIS A 267 3.02 -42.09 -31.02
N ASP A 268 2.95 -43.32 -30.54
CA ASP A 268 3.53 -43.82 -29.33
C ASP A 268 5.05 -44.07 -29.38
N HIS A 269 5.57 -44.25 -28.16
CA HIS A 269 6.59 -45.21 -27.74
C HIS A 269 8.08 -44.94 -27.98
N HIS A 270 8.80 -44.84 -26.84
CA HIS A 270 9.83 -45.77 -26.32
C HIS A 270 10.87 -44.94 -25.54
N GLY A 271 11.27 -45.27 -24.31
CA GLY A 271 10.97 -46.35 -23.37
C GLY A 271 11.72 -46.08 -22.07
#